data_AF-A0A0M8PT43-F1
#
_entry.id   AF-A0A0M8PT43-F1
#
_cell.length_a   1.000
_cell.length_b   1.000
_cell.length_c   1.000
_cell.angle_alpha   90.00
_cell.angle_beta   90.00
_cell.angle_gamma   90.00
#
_symmetry.space_group_name_H-M   'P 1'
#
loop_
_entity.id
_entity.type
_entity.pdbx_description
1 polymer ?
#
loop_
_entity_poly.entity_id
_entity_poly.type
_entity_poly.pdbx_seq_one_letter_code
_entity_poly.pdbx_strand_id
1 'polypeptide(L)' 'MKSVNIQLDEKNSLEITQIEDNLFEVRLGMNGSISVYFMTREQLLNFDQLGAHLHIEVILEKD' A
#
# COMPACT_ATOMS: atom_id res chain seq x y z
N MET A 1 -14.07 7.16 -0.22
CA MET A 1 -12.70 6.99 0.30
C MET A 1 -12.65 5.70 1.10
N LYS A 2 -11.79 4.77 0.72
CA LYS A 2 -11.58 3.49 1.41
C LYS A 2 -10.08 3.40 1.73
N SER A 3 -9.75 2.93 2.93
CA SER A 3 -8.37 2.70 3.33
C SER A 3 -8.22 1.33 3.99
N VAL A 4 -7.04 0.75 3.83
CA VAL A 4 -6.60 -0.44 4.55
C VAL A 4 -5.32 -0.07 5.26
N ASN A 5 -5.26 -0.39 6.56
CA ASN A 5 -4.06 -0.22 7.37
C ASN A 5 -3.67 -1.57 7.95
N ILE A 6 -2.40 -1.91 7.78
CA ILE A 6 -1.80 -3.15 8.26
C ILE A 6 -0.65 -2.76 9.19
N GLN A 7 -0.81 -3.04 10.47
CA GLN A 7 0.31 -2.99 11.42
C GLN A 7 1.11 -4.30 11.28
N LEU A 8 2.40 -4.20 10.95
CA LEU A 8 3.28 -5.36 10.81
C LEU A 8 3.91 -5.71 12.16
N ASP A 9 4.48 -4.71 12.85
CA ASP A 9 5.01 -4.78 14.22
C ASP A 9 4.96 -3.40 14.90
N GLU A 10 5.52 -3.20 16.10
CA GLU A 10 5.47 -1.91 16.81
C GLU A 10 6.01 -0.70 16.03
N LYS A 11 6.87 -0.91 15.02
CA LYS A 11 7.57 0.16 14.30
C LYS A 11 7.32 0.16 12.80
N ASN A 12 6.65 -0.87 12.29
CA ASN A 12 6.44 -1.09 10.87
C ASN A 12 4.94 -1.17 10.54
N SER A 13 4.52 -0.41 9.54
CA SER A 13 3.12 -0.34 9.10
C SER A 13 3.00 -0.06 7.61
N LEU A 14 1.89 -0.49 7.01
CA LEU A 14 1.50 -0.19 5.65
C LEU A 14 0.07 0.35 5.65
N GLU A 15 -0.12 1.56 5.13
CA GLU A 15 -1.43 2.14 4.89
C GLU A 15 -1.59 2.37 3.39
N ILE A 16 -2.72 1.94 2.83
CA ILE A 16 -3.09 2.21 1.44
C ILE A 16 -4.45 2.90 1.46
N THR A 17 -4.50 4.12 0.96
CA THR A 17 -5.72 4.92 0.87
C THR A 17 -6.04 5.21 -0.59
N GLN A 18 -7.24 4.82 -1.03
CA GLN A 18 -7.74 5.21 -2.34
C GLN A 18 -8.21 6.68 -2.27
N ILE A 19 -7.51 7.55 -2.98
CA ILE A 19 -7.83 8.98 -3.07
C ILE A 19 -8.83 9.22 -4.21
N GLU A 20 -8.57 8.60 -5.38
CA GLU A 20 -9.43 8.64 -6.56
C GLU A 20 -9.54 7.24 -7.19
N ASP A 21 -10.36 7.08 -8.22
CA ASP A 21 -10.62 5.77 -8.86
C ASP A 21 -9.35 4.97 -9.15
N ASN A 22 -8.30 5.65 -9.61
CA ASN A 22 -7.04 5.03 -9.99
C ASN A 22 -5.81 5.63 -9.31
N LEU A 23 -5.98 6.40 -8.23
CA LEU A 23 -4.89 7.03 -7.48
C LEU A 23 -4.91 6.60 -6.01
N PHE A 24 -3.77 6.10 -5.54
CA PHE A 24 -3.59 5.57 -4.20
C PHE A 24 -2.44 6.29 -3.51
N GLU A 25 -2.64 6.63 -2.25
CA GLU A 25 -1.57 7.02 -1.34
C GLU A 25 -1.14 5.80 -0.54
N VAL A 26 0.14 5.46 -0.62
CA VAL A 26 0.76 4.37 0.12
C VAL A 26 1.70 4.98 1.16
N ARG A 27 1.44 4.72 2.43
CA ARG A 27 2.33 5.10 3.53
C ARG A 27 3.01 3.85 4.07
N LEU A 28 4.32 3.82 3.99
CA LEU A 28 5.16 2.77 4.54
C LEU A 28 5.87 3.32 5.78
N GLY A 29 5.43 2.89 6.95
CA GLY A 29 6.15 3.09 8.20
C GLY A 29 7.23 2.02 8.33
N MET A 30 8.49 2.41 8.42
CA MET A 30 9.61 1.51 8.71
C MET A 30 10.54 2.08 9.77
N ASN A 31 10.75 1.34 10.86
CA ASN A 31 11.64 1.72 11.96
C ASN A 31 11.39 3.14 12.49
N GLY A 32 10.12 3.57 12.54
CA GLY A 32 9.73 4.92 12.99
C GLY A 32 9.90 6.04 11.95
N SER A 33 10.39 5.73 10.74
CA SER A 33 10.32 6.63 9.59
C SER A 33 9.08 6.35 8.76
N ILE A 34 8.50 7.36 8.11
CA ILE A 34 7.36 7.20 7.21
C ILE A 34 7.78 7.66 5.81
N SER A 35 7.59 6.79 4.83
CA SER A 35 7.68 7.12 3.41
C SER A 35 6.28 7.14 2.80
N VAL A 36 6.00 8.15 1.98
CA VAL A 36 4.70 8.33 1.32
C VAL A 36 4.91 8.28 -0.19
N TYR A 37 4.05 7.53 -0.87
CA TYR A 37 4.08 7.34 -2.30
C TYR A 37 2.69 7.52 -2.88
N PHE A 38 2.63 8.13 -4.06
CA PHE A 38 1.39 8.20 -4.84
C PHE A 38 1.53 7.26 -6.04
N MET A 39 0.60 6.31 -6.16
CA MET A 39 0.67 5.25 -7.13
C MET A 39 -0.66 5.07 -7.85
N THR A 40 -0.58 4.72 -9.14
CA THR A 40 -1.72 4.18 -9.85
C THR A 40 -2.01 2.76 -9.40
N ARG A 41 -3.20 2.23 -9.73
CA ARG A 41 -3.53 0.81 -9.49
C ARG A 41 -2.49 -0.12 -10.12
N GLU A 42 -2.05 0.16 -11.34
CA GLU A 42 -1.04 -0.66 -12.04
C GLU A 42 0.31 -0.64 -11.32
N GLN A 43 0.75 0.51 -10.82
CA GLN A 43 1.97 0.63 -10.05
C GLN A 43 1.88 -0.10 -8.70
N LEU A 44 0.72 -0.02 -8.04
CA LEU A 44 0.46 -0.72 -6.79
C LEU A 44 0.45 -2.25 -6.95
N LEU A 45 0.03 -2.76 -8.11
CA LEU A 45 0.09 -4.21 -8.41
C LEU A 45 1.51 -4.69 -8.73
N ASN A 46 2.39 -3.79 -9.18
CA ASN A 46 3.79 -4.08 -9.50
C ASN A 46 4.75 -3.60 -8.39
N PHE A 47 4.27 -3.53 -7.14
CA PHE A 47 4.92 -2.89 -5.99
C PHE A 47 6.29 -3.50 -5.61
N ASP A 48 6.61 -4.70 -6.10
CA ASP A 48 7.91 -5.37 -5.91
C ASP A 48 9.11 -4.47 -6.29
N GLN A 49 8.91 -3.46 -7.13
CA GLN A 49 9.95 -2.55 -7.60
C GLN A 49 10.45 -1.52 -6.56
N LEU A 50 9.81 -1.38 -5.40
CA LEU A 50 10.18 -0.38 -4.39
C LEU A 50 11.13 -0.89 -3.29
N GLY A 51 11.68 -2.09 -3.45
CA GLY A 51 12.66 -2.64 -2.51
C GLY A 51 12.07 -3.11 -1.17
N ALA A 52 10.74 -3.02 -1.02
CA ALA A 52 10.00 -3.70 0.02
C ALA A 52 9.58 -5.07 -0.52
N HIS A 53 9.88 -6.15 0.21
CA HIS A 53 9.34 -7.48 -0.08
C HIS A 53 7.86 -7.56 0.34
N LEU A 54 7.02 -6.70 -0.23
CA LEU A 54 5.58 -6.61 0.05
C LEU A 54 4.82 -7.12 -1.17
N HIS A 55 4.26 -8.33 -1.06
CA HIS A 55 3.39 -8.90 -2.07
C HIS A 55 1.93 -8.53 -1.77
N ILE A 56 1.30 -7.76 -2.64
CA ILE A 56 -0.11 -7.35 -2.51
C ILE A 56 -0.95 -8.21 -3.46
N GLU A 57 -1.67 -9.18 -2.92
CA GLU A 57 -2.64 -9.97 -3.69
C GLU A 57 -4.02 -9.30 -3.65
N VAL A 58 -4.61 -9.06 -4.83
CA VAL A 58 -5.99 -8.61 -4.94
C VAL A 58 -6.89 -9.84 -5.07
N ILE A 59 -7.71 -10.10 -4.05
CA ILE A 59 -8.79 -11.08 -4.15
C ILE A 59 -9.96 -10.39 -4.83
N LEU A 60 -10.21 -10.75 -6.08
CA LEU A 60 -11.43 -10.37 -6.78
C LEU A 60 -12.54 -11.33 -6.32
N GLU A 61 -13.51 -10.84 -5.57
CA GLU A 61 -14.77 -11.57 -5.39
C GLU A 61 -15.41 -11.72 -6.77
N LYS A 62 -15.60 -12.96 -7.22
CA LYS A 62 -16.40 -13.25 -8.40
C LYS A 62 -17.86 -13.14 -7.99
N ASP A 63 -18.58 -12.24 -8.64
CA ASP A 63 -20.06 -12.18 -8.62
C ASP A 63 -20.68 -13.51 -9.08
#